data_AF-A0A971KLU4-F1
#
_entry.id   AF-A0A971KLU4-F1
#
_cell.length_a   1.000
_cell.length_b   1.000
_cell.length_c   1.000
_cell.angle_alpha   90.00
_cell.angle_beta   90.00
_cell.angle_gamma   90.00
#
_symmetry.space_group_name_H-M   'P 1'
#
loop_
_entity.id
_entity.type
_entity.pdbx_description
1 polymer ?
#
loop_
_entity_poly.entity_id
_entity_poly.type
_entity_poly.pdbx_seq_one_letter_code
_entity_poly.pdbx_strand_id
1 'polypeptide(L)'
;MNKKVQYVHNNKPKVEAYISTEPNYFSITGTVFNKKDWETSGCIHDQIMEYFPELELLIDLHLNYLDGKPIYFIENSMYFIKNNNIDGLVSYGFNNRQAEYLSRNQPDEETFKSLVKSWKILEVRKYKAMLAMQIIDNLKE
;
A
#
# COMPACT_ATOMS: atom_id res chain seq x y z
N MET A 1 9.41 -4.39 -13.28
CA MET A 1 10.69 -4.40 -12.53
C MET A 1 10.49 -5.26 -11.29
N ASN A 2 11.46 -6.14 -10.99
CA ASN A 2 11.45 -7.00 -9.81
C ASN A 2 12.73 -6.75 -9.01
N LYS A 3 12.60 -6.48 -7.71
CA LYS A 3 13.73 -6.28 -6.79
C LYS A 3 13.60 -7.20 -5.58
N LYS A 4 14.74 -7.57 -5.01
CA LYS A 4 14.83 -8.33 -3.76
C LYS A 4 15.83 -7.66 -2.86
N VAL A 5 15.46 -7.44 -1.59
CA VAL A 5 16.38 -6.99 -0.54
C VAL A 5 16.41 -8.01 0.58
N GLN A 6 17.55 -8.13 1.24
CA GLN A 6 17.78 -9.16 2.26
C GLN A 6 18.38 -8.53 3.52
N TYR A 7 17.84 -8.91 4.66
CA TYR A 7 18.41 -8.62 5.97
C TYR A 7 19.01 -9.90 6.53
N VAL A 8 20.32 -9.87 6.82
CA VAL A 8 21.06 -10.98 7.41
C VAL A 8 21.87 -10.45 8.59
N HIS A 9 21.57 -10.95 9.79
CA HIS A 9 22.34 -10.62 10.99
C HIS A 9 22.56 -11.87 11.83
N ASN A 10 23.78 -12.02 12.37
CA ASN A 10 24.10 -13.14 13.23
C ASN A 10 23.16 -13.11 14.45
N ASN A 11 22.41 -14.19 14.66
CA ASN A 11 21.40 -14.39 15.72
C ASN A 11 20.01 -13.77 15.49
N LYS A 12 19.72 -13.19 14.33
CA LYS A 12 18.35 -12.81 13.94
C LYS A 12 17.82 -13.69 12.81
N PRO A 13 16.49 -13.83 12.66
CA PRO A 13 15.91 -14.39 11.46
C PRO A 13 16.42 -13.66 10.22
N LYS A 14 16.67 -14.41 9.14
CA LYS A 14 16.91 -13.83 7.83
C LYS A 14 15.56 -13.42 7.27
N VAL A 15 15.46 -12.18 6.81
CA VAL A 15 14.23 -11.66 6.19
C VAL A 15 14.54 -11.24 4.76
N GLU A 16 13.70 -11.67 3.83
CA GLU A 16 13.74 -11.25 2.44
C GLU A 16 12.46 -10.51 2.10
N ALA A 17 12.58 -9.38 1.42
CA ALA A 17 11.46 -8.66 0.84
C ALA A 17 11.58 -8.66 -0.68
N TYR A 18 10.49 -8.96 -1.36
CA TYR A 18 10.36 -9.02 -2.81
C TYR A 18 9.41 -7.94 -3.26
N ILE A 19 9.88 -7.08 -4.17
CA ILE A 19 9.13 -5.94 -4.68
C ILE A 19 8.94 -6.13 -6.17
N SER A 20 7.72 -5.95 -6.66
CA SER A 20 7.40 -6.00 -8.09
C SER A 20 6.53 -4.82 -8.50
N THR A 21 6.70 -4.38 -9.75
CA THR A 21 5.82 -3.40 -10.41
C THR A 21 5.02 -3.99 -11.56
N GLU A 22 5.10 -5.31 -11.77
CA GLU A 22 4.43 -6.02 -12.86
C GLU A 22 3.13 -6.67 -12.37
N PRO A 23 2.04 -6.68 -13.18
CA PRO A 23 1.90 -6.12 -14.53
C PRO A 23 1.73 -4.60 -14.64
N ASN A 24 1.33 -3.86 -13.59
CA ASN A 24 1.33 -2.38 -13.56
C ASN A 24 0.91 -1.84 -12.17
N TYR A 25 1.35 -2.48 -11.09
CA TYR A 25 0.97 -2.10 -9.73
C TYR A 25 2.10 -2.43 -8.76
N PHE A 26 2.16 -1.75 -7.63
CA PHE A 26 3.12 -2.05 -6.58
C PHE A 26 2.72 -3.35 -5.85
N SER A 27 3.64 -4.30 -5.83
CA SER A 27 3.54 -5.52 -5.05
C SER A 27 4.75 -5.61 -4.13
N ILE A 28 4.51 -6.02 -2.89
CA ILE A 28 5.55 -6.30 -1.91
C ILE A 28 5.13 -7.51 -1.10
N THR A 29 6.01 -8.49 -1.01
CA THR A 29 5.85 -9.69 -0.19
C THR A 29 7.17 -9.98 0.49
N GLY A 30 7.17 -10.90 1.44
CA GLY A 30 8.38 -11.29 2.12
C GLY A 30 8.40 -12.74 2.54
N THR A 31 9.57 -13.16 2.99
CA THR A 31 9.81 -14.46 3.60
C THR A 31 10.72 -14.30 4.81
N VAL A 32 10.34 -14.92 5.93
CA VAL A 32 11.16 -15.01 7.13
C VAL A 32 11.73 -16.42 7.24
N PHE A 33 13.03 -16.50 7.51
CA PHE A 33 13.74 -17.74 7.78
C PHE A 33 14.31 -17.70 9.20
N ASN A 34 13.97 -18.70 10.01
CA ASN A 34 14.62 -18.92 11.30
C ASN A 34 15.83 -19.84 11.08
N LYS A 35 17.04 -19.28 11.20
CA LYS A 35 18.29 -19.93 10.78
C LYS A 35 18.26 -20.34 9.30
N LYS A 36 17.97 -21.61 9.00
CA LYS A 36 17.88 -22.16 7.64
C LYS A 36 16.47 -22.65 7.30
N ASP A 37 15.56 -22.66 8.27
CA ASP A 37 14.20 -23.16 8.08
C ASP A 37 13.27 -22.02 7.71
N TRP A 38 12.41 -22.25 6.73
CA TRP A 38 11.34 -21.34 6.37
C TRP A 38 10.32 -21.25 7.51
N GLU A 39 9.94 -20.04 7.92
CA GLU A 39 8.99 -19.80 9.00
C GLU A 39 7.65 -19.27 8.48
N THR A 40 7.67 -18.24 7.63
CA THR A 40 6.46 -17.63 7.05
C THR A 40 6.78 -16.88 5.76
N SER A 41 5.78 -16.70 4.89
CA SER A 41 5.89 -15.89 3.66
C SER A 41 4.55 -15.33 3.19
N GLY A 42 4.60 -14.28 2.37
CA GLY A 42 3.42 -13.64 1.77
C GLY A 42 3.36 -12.13 2.07
N CYS A 43 2.17 -11.60 2.31
CA CYS A 43 1.93 -10.21 2.75
C CYS A 43 2.27 -10.02 4.25
N ILE A 44 3.49 -10.38 4.64
CA ILE A 44 4.01 -10.25 6.01
C ILE A 44 4.48 -8.82 6.30
N HIS A 45 3.59 -7.84 6.07
CA HIS A 45 3.94 -6.42 6.05
C HIS A 45 4.53 -5.92 7.36
N ASP A 46 4.03 -6.38 8.51
CA ASP A 46 4.55 -5.98 9.82
C ASP A 46 6.01 -6.43 9.99
N GLN A 47 6.34 -7.66 9.57
CA GLN A 47 7.71 -8.17 9.59
C GLN A 47 8.58 -7.43 8.57
N ILE A 48 8.10 -7.16 7.36
CA ILE A 48 8.88 -6.37 6.39
C ILE A 48 9.19 -4.98 6.97
N MET A 49 8.21 -4.33 7.61
CA MET A 49 8.37 -3.02 8.23
C MET A 49 9.40 -3.02 9.36
N GLU A 50 9.40 -4.06 10.20
CA GLU A 50 10.34 -4.18 11.33
C GLU A 50 11.80 -4.21 10.85
N TYR A 51 12.07 -4.90 9.74
CA TYR A 51 13.43 -5.12 9.24
C TYR A 51 13.85 -4.14 8.13
N PHE A 52 12.88 -3.55 7.41
CA PHE A 52 13.09 -2.63 6.31
C PHE A 52 12.12 -1.42 6.42
N PRO A 53 12.27 -0.57 7.44
CA PRO A 53 11.37 0.58 7.65
C PRO A 53 11.34 1.55 6.46
N GLU A 54 12.40 1.60 5.65
CA GLU A 54 12.44 2.37 4.41
C GLU A 54 11.41 1.91 3.35
N LEU A 55 10.87 0.70 3.48
CA LEU A 55 9.85 0.15 2.57
C LEU A 55 8.42 0.49 3.00
N GLU A 56 8.21 1.29 4.05
CA GLU A 56 6.88 1.65 4.55
C GLU A 56 5.94 2.14 3.44
N LEU A 57 6.46 3.02 2.58
CA LEU A 57 5.68 3.59 1.49
C LEU A 57 5.26 2.54 0.44
N LEU A 58 6.09 1.51 0.22
CA LEU A 58 5.76 0.41 -0.68
C LEU A 58 4.69 -0.52 -0.09
N ILE A 59 4.71 -0.69 1.24
CA ILE A 59 3.67 -1.40 1.97
C ILE A 59 2.33 -0.64 1.86
N ASP A 60 2.32 0.68 2.09
CA ASP A 60 1.11 1.53 1.93
C ASP A 60 0.55 1.54 0.50
N LEU A 61 1.41 1.28 -0.49
CA LEU A 61 1.03 1.24 -1.90
C LEU A 61 0.78 -0.18 -2.42
N HIS A 62 0.87 -1.21 -1.58
CA HIS A 62 0.61 -2.59 -2.01
C HIS A 62 -0.79 -2.69 -2.66
N LEU A 63 -0.85 -3.24 -3.89
CA LEU A 63 -2.05 -3.32 -4.73
C LEU A 63 -2.62 -1.97 -5.18
N ASN A 64 -1.78 -0.93 -5.25
CA ASN A 64 -2.08 0.30 -5.96
C ASN A 64 -1.36 0.31 -7.32
N TYR A 65 -2.00 0.87 -8.34
CA TYR A 65 -1.37 1.11 -9.64
C TYR A 65 -0.12 1.99 -9.50
N LEU A 66 0.74 2.01 -10.52
CA LEU A 66 1.97 2.81 -10.50
C LEU A 66 1.72 4.34 -10.47
N ASP A 67 0.48 4.79 -10.67
CA ASP A 67 0.05 6.17 -10.45
C ASP A 67 -0.44 6.43 -9.00
N GLY A 68 -0.34 5.43 -8.13
CA GLY A 68 -0.72 5.47 -6.72
C GLY A 68 -2.20 5.21 -6.44
N LYS A 69 -3.04 5.09 -7.48
CA LYS A 69 -4.47 4.83 -7.30
C LYS A 69 -4.69 3.38 -6.85
N PRO A 70 -5.44 3.13 -5.76
CA PRO A 70 -5.85 1.79 -5.39
C PRO A 70 -6.59 1.08 -6.52
N ILE A 71 -6.33 -0.23 -6.67
CA ILE A 71 -7.09 -1.06 -7.61
C ILE A 71 -8.58 -1.02 -7.22
N TYR A 72 -9.46 -0.84 -8.20
CA TYR A 72 -10.91 -0.63 -8.00
C TYR A 72 -11.25 0.51 -7.02
N PHE A 73 -10.49 1.61 -7.05
CA PHE A 73 -10.65 2.74 -6.12
C PHE A 73 -12.09 3.22 -5.95
N ILE A 74 -12.85 3.40 -7.04
CA ILE A 74 -14.20 3.94 -6.96
C ILE A 74 -15.15 2.88 -6.39
N GLU A 75 -15.13 1.68 -6.96
CA GLU A 75 -16.00 0.57 -6.63
C GLU A 75 -15.83 0.15 -5.17
N ASN A 76 -14.59 -0.02 -4.71
CA ASN A 76 -14.28 -0.40 -3.32
C ASN A 76 -14.60 0.74 -2.34
N SER A 77 -14.32 1.99 -2.70
CA SER A 77 -14.72 3.12 -1.83
C SER A 77 -16.23 3.21 -1.69
N MET A 78 -17.00 3.04 -2.78
CA MET A 78 -18.47 3.02 -2.73
C MET A 78 -18.98 1.84 -1.90
N TYR A 79 -18.33 0.67 -1.98
CA TYR A 79 -18.63 -0.45 -1.10
C TYR A 79 -18.36 -0.11 0.37
N PHE A 80 -17.21 0.49 0.71
CA PHE A 80 -16.90 0.88 2.08
C PHE A 80 -17.85 1.93 2.63
N ILE A 81 -18.24 2.91 1.82
CA ILE A 81 -19.26 3.90 2.17
C ILE A 81 -20.55 3.20 2.56
N LYS A 82 -21.09 2.33 1.70
CA LYS A 82 -22.35 1.61 1.93
C LYS A 82 -22.33 0.73 3.19
N ASN A 83 -21.16 0.23 3.56
CA ASN A 83 -20.98 -0.64 4.72
C ASN A 83 -20.46 0.10 5.97
N ASN A 84 -20.38 1.44 5.94
CA ASN A 84 -19.80 2.27 7.01
C ASN A 84 -18.40 1.82 7.46
N ASN A 85 -17.59 1.33 6.52
CA ASN A 85 -16.24 0.88 6.78
C ASN A 85 -15.26 2.07 6.68
N ILE A 86 -15.07 2.76 7.80
CA ILE A 86 -14.18 3.92 7.90
C ILE A 86 -12.73 3.53 7.63
N ASP A 87 -12.24 2.42 8.20
CA ASP A 87 -10.85 1.97 8.03
C ASP A 87 -10.55 1.61 6.57
N GLY A 88 -11.53 1.03 5.87
CA GLY A 88 -11.45 0.79 4.43
C GLY A 88 -11.25 2.07 3.63
N LEU A 89 -11.99 3.14 3.96
CA LEU A 89 -11.78 4.45 3.34
C LEU A 89 -10.41 5.04 3.70
N VAL A 90 -9.99 4.93 4.96
CA VAL A 90 -8.68 5.45 5.38
C VAL A 90 -7.54 4.78 4.63
N SER A 91 -7.57 3.45 4.47
CA SER A 91 -6.57 2.72 3.67
C SER A 91 -6.54 3.17 2.19
N TYR A 92 -7.66 3.64 1.66
CA TYR A 92 -7.77 4.16 0.29
C TYR A 92 -7.32 5.61 0.15
N GLY A 93 -6.91 6.27 1.24
CA GLY A 93 -6.25 7.57 1.24
C GLY A 93 -7.14 8.73 1.69
N PHE A 94 -8.33 8.43 2.21
CA PHE A 94 -9.16 9.42 2.88
C PHE A 94 -8.64 9.66 4.31
N ASN A 95 -8.66 10.90 4.80
CA ASN A 95 -8.46 11.13 6.23
C ASN A 95 -9.74 10.80 7.02
N ASN A 96 -9.63 10.65 8.34
CA ASN A 96 -10.78 10.31 9.21
C ASN A 96 -11.99 11.24 8.98
N ARG A 97 -11.76 12.56 8.86
CA ARG A 97 -12.85 13.52 8.61
C ARG A 97 -13.56 13.28 7.28
N GLN A 98 -12.81 12.97 6.22
CA GLN A 98 -13.38 12.65 4.92
C GLN A 98 -14.12 11.31 4.94
N ALA A 99 -13.53 10.29 5.55
CA ALA A 99 -14.14 8.96 5.68
C ALA A 99 -15.46 9.04 6.47
N GLU A 100 -15.47 9.74 7.60
CA GLU A 100 -16.67 10.00 8.42
C GLU A 100 -17.72 10.79 7.63
N TYR A 101 -17.31 11.81 6.88
CA TYR A 101 -18.22 12.57 6.02
C TYR A 101 -18.88 11.66 4.98
N LEU A 102 -18.10 10.82 4.30
CA LEU A 102 -18.61 9.91 3.27
C LEU A 102 -19.56 8.87 3.86
N SER A 103 -19.20 8.26 4.99
CA SER A 103 -20.04 7.28 5.70
C SER A 103 -21.34 7.91 6.21
N ARG A 104 -21.31 9.15 6.71
CA ARG A 104 -22.52 9.83 7.19
C ARG A 104 -23.46 10.25 6.06
N ASN A 105 -22.91 10.77 4.96
CA ASN A 105 -23.71 11.39 3.90
C ASN A 105 -24.07 10.44 2.76
N GLN A 106 -23.42 9.27 2.67
CA GLN A 106 -23.71 8.23 1.67
C GLN A 106 -23.91 8.78 0.25
N PRO A 107 -22.93 9.56 -0.29
CA PRO A 107 -23.08 10.17 -1.60
C PRO A 107 -23.23 9.11 -2.70
N ASP A 108 -23.96 9.45 -3.76
CA ASP A 108 -23.92 8.65 -4.99
C ASP A 108 -22.54 8.71 -5.66
N GLU A 109 -22.34 7.87 -6.69
CA GLU A 109 -21.05 7.73 -7.34
C GLU A 109 -20.56 9.03 -8.02
N GLU A 110 -21.47 9.83 -8.58
CA GLU A 110 -21.13 11.09 -9.26
C GLU A 110 -20.68 12.16 -8.27
N THR A 111 -21.43 12.30 -7.17
CA THR A 111 -21.08 13.17 -6.05
C THR A 111 -19.77 12.71 -5.42
N PHE A 112 -19.58 11.41 -5.21
CA PHE A 112 -18.34 10.85 -4.70
C PHE A 112 -17.13 11.17 -5.60
N LYS A 113 -17.24 10.98 -6.92
CA LYS A 113 -16.18 11.34 -7.89
C LYS A 113 -15.85 12.84 -7.82
N SER A 114 -16.87 13.68 -7.68
CA SER A 114 -16.69 15.13 -7.52
C SER A 114 -15.95 15.49 -6.23
N LEU A 115 -16.28 14.82 -5.12
CA LEU A 115 -15.59 14.99 -3.82
C LEU A 115 -14.12 14.54 -3.91
N VAL A 116 -13.85 13.36 -4.47
CA VAL A 116 -12.49 12.84 -4.71
C VAL A 116 -11.63 13.86 -5.46
N LYS A 117 -12.18 14.48 -6.51
CA LYS A 117 -11.51 15.53 -7.28
C LYS A 117 -11.28 16.79 -6.43
N SER A 118 -12.31 17.26 -5.72
CA SER A 118 -12.22 18.48 -4.90
C SER A 118 -11.21 18.35 -3.75
N TRP A 119 -11.08 17.15 -3.18
CA TRP A 119 -10.18 16.84 -2.08
C TRP A 119 -8.78 16.41 -2.54
N LYS A 120 -8.55 16.33 -3.86
CA LYS A 120 -7.25 16.01 -4.46
C LYS A 120 -6.65 14.68 -3.97
N ILE A 121 -7.52 13.71 -3.65
CA ILE A 121 -7.09 12.42 -3.08
C ILE A 121 -6.08 11.73 -4.00
N LEU A 122 -6.38 11.68 -5.31
CA LEU A 122 -5.51 11.02 -6.29
C LEU A 122 -4.21 11.81 -6.57
N GLU A 123 -4.18 13.12 -6.37
CA GLU A 123 -2.94 13.91 -6.51
C GLU A 123 -1.92 13.53 -5.41
N VAL A 124 -2.39 13.40 -4.16
CA VAL A 124 -1.56 12.97 -3.03
C VAL A 124 -1.05 11.55 -3.25
N ARG A 125 -1.90 10.64 -3.73
CA ARG A 125 -1.49 9.25 -4.00
C ARG A 125 -0.48 9.16 -5.15
N LYS A 126 -0.63 9.98 -6.19
CA LYS A 126 0.35 10.08 -7.28
C LYS A 126 1.72 10.54 -6.78
N TYR A 127 1.75 11.49 -5.86
CA TYR A 127 3.01 11.92 -5.24
C TYR A 127 3.66 10.79 -4.43
N LYS A 128 2.87 10.05 -3.62
CA LYS A 128 3.36 8.85 -2.91
C LYS A 128 3.95 7.81 -3.87
N ALA A 129 3.26 7.51 -4.98
CA ALA A 129 3.77 6.56 -5.97
C ALA A 129 5.09 7.00 -6.61
N MET A 130 5.24 8.30 -6.91
CA MET A 130 6.50 8.83 -7.40
C MET A 130 7.65 8.63 -6.41
N LEU A 131 7.42 8.92 -5.12
CA LEU A 131 8.42 8.67 -4.08
C LEU A 131 8.74 7.17 -3.93
N ALA A 132 7.74 6.30 -4.02
CA ALA A 132 7.93 4.86 -3.96
C ALA A 132 8.80 4.35 -5.11
N MET A 133 8.59 4.85 -6.33
CA MET A 133 9.47 4.53 -7.47
C MET A 133 10.92 4.96 -7.21
N GLN A 134 11.14 6.15 -6.64
CA GLN A 134 12.47 6.60 -6.25
C GLN A 134 13.12 5.69 -5.19
N ILE A 135 12.33 5.21 -4.21
CA ILE A 135 12.81 4.22 -3.24
C ILE A 135 13.28 2.97 -3.98
N ILE A 136 12.43 2.40 -4.86
CA ILE A 136 12.77 1.18 -5.60
C ILE A 136 14.05 1.38 -6.42
N ASP A 137 14.18 2.49 -7.15
CA ASP A 137 15.36 2.78 -7.98
C ASP A 137 16.65 2.82 -7.14
N ASN A 138 16.57 3.32 -5.91
CA ASN A 138 17.70 3.44 -4.99
C ASN A 138 18.00 2.17 -4.16
N LEU A 139 17.13 1.16 -4.17
CA LEU A 139 17.41 -0.11 -3.51
C LEU A 139 18.63 -0.76 -4.18
N LYS A 140 19.68 -0.98 -3.38
CA LYS A 140 20.87 -1.73 -3.77
C LYS A 140 20.52 -3.22 -3.79
N GLU A 141 20.98 -3.92 -4.83
CA GLU A 141 20.87 -5.38 -4.95
C GLU A 141 21.81 -6.12 -3.99
#